data_AF-A0AAV5TEY4-F1
#
_entry.id   AF-A0AAV5TEY4-F1
#
_cell.length_a   1.000
_cell.length_b   1.000
_cell.length_c   1.000
_cell.angle_alpha   90.00
_cell.angle_beta   90.00
_cell.angle_gamma   90.00
#
_symmetry.space_group_name_H-M   'P 1'
#
loop_
_entity.id
_entity.type
_entity.pdbx_description
1 polymer ?
#
loop_
_entity_poly.entity_id
_entity_poly.type
_entity_poly.pdbx_seq_one_letter_code
_entity_poly.pdbx_strand_id
1 'polypeptide(L)'
;MSTTPETEERFKAASEMIRAFPTHLNDSHARLNPQAQSYFNQIREIVKTEQDMGQMRAKIEAIRAPLSADIIKELDQQRKDLVEGK
;
A
#
# COMPACT_ATOMS: atom_id res chain seq x y z
N MET A 1 4.00 19.46 6.24
CA MET A 1 2.75 19.66 5.47
C MET A 1 1.68 18.84 6.15
N SER A 2 0.69 19.49 6.75
CA SER A 2 -0.37 18.86 7.54
C SER A 2 -1.22 17.97 6.64
N THR A 3 -1.26 16.68 6.95
CA THR A 3 -2.13 15.71 6.30
C THR A 3 -3.58 16.09 6.47
N THR A 4 -4.33 16.12 5.37
CA THR A 4 -5.78 16.20 5.46
C THR A 4 -6.31 14.90 6.10
N PRO A 5 -7.28 14.98 7.03
CA PRO A 5 -7.83 13.81 7.72
C PRO A 5 -8.37 12.75 6.75
N GLU A 6 -8.87 13.19 5.60
CA GLU A 6 -9.37 12.32 4.54
C GLU A 6 -8.29 11.38 3.94
N THR A 7 -7.03 11.83 3.93
CA THR A 7 -5.90 11.00 3.46
C THR A 7 -5.52 9.96 4.50
N GLU A 8 -5.58 10.32 5.78
CA GLU A 8 -5.29 9.42 6.90
C GLU A 8 -6.35 8.32 7.02
N GLU A 9 -7.63 8.64 6.84
CA GLU A 9 -8.72 7.65 6.84
C GLU A 9 -8.59 6.64 5.71
N ARG A 10 -8.30 7.10 4.48
CA ARG A 10 -8.07 6.19 3.34
C ARG A 10 -6.84 5.31 3.56
N PHE A 11 -5.82 5.82 4.23
CA PHE A 11 -4.62 5.06 4.57
C PHE A 11 -4.92 4.01 5.64
N LYS A 12 -5.69 4.39 6.67
CA LYS A 12 -6.12 3.48 7.74
C LYS A 12 -6.97 2.35 7.17
N ALA A 13 -7.96 2.67 6.34
CA ALA A 13 -8.81 1.67 5.69
C ALA A 13 -8.00 0.69 4.82
N ALA A 14 -7.01 1.19 4.06
CA ALA A 14 -6.11 0.35 3.28
C ALA A 14 -5.27 -0.57 4.19
N SER A 15 -4.72 -0.04 5.29
CA SER A 15 -3.95 -0.82 6.26
C SER A 15 -4.78 -1.90 6.96
N GLU A 16 -6.03 -1.59 7.31
CA GLU A 16 -6.97 -2.54 7.93
C GLU A 16 -7.38 -3.64 6.93
N MET A 17 -7.67 -3.29 5.68
CA MET A 17 -7.94 -4.27 4.60
C MET A 17 -6.75 -5.21 4.37
N ILE A 18 -5.53 -4.68 4.33
CA ILE A 18 -4.30 -5.47 4.17
C ILE A 18 -4.12 -6.47 5.33
N ARG A 19 -4.54 -6.10 6.54
CA ARG A 19 -4.50 -6.98 7.71
C ARG A 19 -5.65 -8.00 7.71
N ALA A 20 -6.83 -7.61 7.25
CA ALA A 20 -8.05 -8.42 7.32
C ALA A 20 -8.18 -9.44 6.17
N PHE A 21 -7.65 -9.15 4.97
CA PHE A 21 -7.88 -9.96 3.77
C PHE A 21 -6.59 -10.44 3.09
N PRO A 22 -5.82 -11.34 3.72
CA PRO A 22 -4.55 -11.81 3.18
C PRO A 22 -4.66 -12.53 1.83
N THR A 23 -5.80 -13.14 1.53
CA THR A 23 -6.03 -13.93 0.30
C THR A 23 -6.20 -13.05 -0.94
N HIS A 24 -7.03 -11.99 -0.85
CA HIS A 24 -7.22 -11.01 -1.94
C HIS A 24 -5.92 -10.26 -2.28
N LEU A 25 -5.04 -10.08 -1.29
CA LEU A 25 -3.71 -9.51 -1.52
C LEU A 25 -2.81 -10.42 -2.33
N ASN A 26 -2.91 -11.74 -2.17
CA ASN A 26 -2.08 -12.69 -2.90
C ASN A 26 -2.47 -12.76 -4.37
N ASP A 27 -3.77 -12.73 -4.69
CA ASP A 27 -4.25 -12.71 -6.08
C ASP A 27 -3.92 -11.39 -6.79
N SER A 28 -4.00 -10.26 -6.08
CA SER A 28 -3.57 -8.98 -6.61
C SER A 28 -2.05 -8.86 -6.73
N HIS A 29 -1.29 -9.48 -5.81
CA HIS A 29 0.17 -9.54 -5.88
C HIS A 29 0.66 -10.34 -7.10
N ALA A 30 0.02 -11.47 -7.40
CA ALA A 30 0.35 -12.29 -8.56
C ALA A 30 0.17 -11.56 -9.91
N ARG A 31 -0.65 -10.50 -9.96
CA ARG A 31 -0.92 -9.68 -11.15
C ARG A 31 0.09 -8.55 -11.36
N LEU A 32 0.91 -8.23 -10.36
CA LEU A 32 1.94 -7.19 -10.45
C LEU A 32 3.17 -7.68 -11.20
N ASN A 33 3.92 -6.76 -11.81
CA ASN A 33 5.24 -7.11 -12.34
C ASN A 33 6.22 -7.50 -11.19
N PRO A 34 7.29 -8.27 -11.46
CA PRO A 34 8.17 -8.79 -10.41
C PRO A 34 8.80 -7.70 -9.52
N GLN A 35 9.03 -6.52 -10.09
CA GLN A 35 9.62 -5.40 -9.37
C GLN A 35 8.58 -4.74 -8.43
N ALA A 36 7.35 -4.53 -8.91
CA ALA A 36 6.21 -4.04 -8.14
C ALA A 36 5.80 -5.03 -7.05
N GLN A 37 5.91 -6.34 -7.30
CA GLN A 37 5.72 -7.40 -6.29
C GLN A 37 6.66 -7.25 -5.10
N SER A 38 7.93 -6.91 -5.34
CA SER A 38 8.91 -6.70 -4.28
C SER A 38 8.55 -5.48 -3.43
N TYR A 39 8.22 -4.35 -4.07
CA TYR A 39 7.82 -3.15 -3.33
C TYR A 39 6.50 -3.32 -2.58
N PHE A 40 5.54 -4.05 -3.16
CA PHE A 40 4.30 -4.39 -2.48
C PHE A 40 4.55 -5.18 -1.18
N ASN A 41 5.43 -6.18 -1.22
CA ASN A 41 5.77 -6.95 -0.03
C ASN A 41 6.43 -6.09 1.05
N GLN A 42 7.31 -5.15 0.67
CA GLN A 42 7.90 -4.21 1.62
C GLN A 42 6.84 -3.30 2.27
N ILE A 43 5.90 -2.78 1.47
CA ILE A 43 4.78 -1.97 1.96
C ILE A 43 3.89 -2.79 2.90
N ARG A 44 3.57 -4.04 2.54
CA ARG A 44 2.79 -4.97 3.36
C ARG A 44 3.46 -5.24 4.72
N GLU A 45 4.77 -5.47 4.74
CA GLU A 45 5.53 -5.68 5.97
C GLU A 45 5.53 -4.44 6.85
N ILE A 46 5.67 -3.23 6.28
CA ILE A 46 5.54 -1.97 7.03
C ILE A 46 4.15 -1.86 7.64
N VAL A 47 3.09 -2.10 6.86
CA VAL A 47 1.70 -2.04 7.37
C VAL A 47 1.47 -3.07 8.49
N LYS A 48 2.14 -4.21 8.46
CA LYS A 48 2.02 -5.26 9.47
C LYS A 48 2.80 -4.95 10.75
N THR A 49 4.00 -4.37 10.63
CA THR A 49 4.94 -4.18 11.73
C THR A 49 4.84 -2.80 12.38
N GLU A 50 4.56 -1.77 11.59
CA GLU A 50 4.48 -0.39 12.07
C GLU A 50 3.07 -0.11 12.62
N GLN A 51 3.03 0.46 13.81
CA GLN A 51 1.77 0.84 14.48
C GLN A 51 1.57 2.35 14.44
N ASP A 52 2.66 3.13 14.34
CA ASP A 52 2.59 4.58 14.19
C ASP A 52 2.27 4.94 12.74
N MET A 53 1.11 5.56 12.52
CA MET A 53 0.63 5.92 11.18
C MET A 53 1.54 6.93 10.47
N GLY A 54 2.17 7.85 11.22
CA GLY A 54 3.10 8.82 10.67
C GLY A 54 4.37 8.15 10.15
N GLN A 55 4.95 7.25 10.95
CA GLN A 55 6.11 6.44 10.58
C GLN A 55 5.79 5.48 9.44
N MET A 56 4.63 4.83 9.48
CA MET A 56 4.17 3.90 8.44
C MET A 56 4.09 4.63 7.10
N ARG A 57 3.45 5.80 7.08
CA ARG A 57 3.34 6.63 5.89
C ARG A 57 4.69 7.12 5.40
N ALA A 58 5.55 7.62 6.29
CA ALA A 58 6.89 8.07 5.92
C ALA A 58 7.73 6.95 5.30
N LYS A 59 7.67 5.73 5.84
CA LYS A 59 8.36 4.55 5.30
C LYS A 59 7.81 4.13 3.93
N ILE A 60 6.48 4.16 3.76
CA ILE A 60 5.84 3.84 2.48
C ILE A 60 6.17 4.91 1.42
N GLU A 61 6.14 6.19 1.77
CA GLU A 61 6.55 7.28 0.88
C GLU A 61 8.02 7.15 0.51
N ALA A 62 8.90 6.76 1.44
CA ALA A 62 10.31 6.52 1.16
C ALA A 62 10.53 5.36 0.16
N ILE A 63 9.72 4.30 0.23
CA ILE A 63 9.74 3.21 -0.77
C ILE A 63 9.28 3.71 -2.13
N ARG A 64 8.25 4.57 -2.17
CA ARG A 64 7.64 5.05 -3.42
C ARG A 64 8.43 6.17 -4.10
N ALA A 65 9.17 6.97 -3.34
CA ALA A 65 9.93 8.12 -3.84
C ALA A 65 10.91 7.79 -4.99
N PRO A 66 11.70 6.70 -4.94
CA PRO A 66 12.62 6.36 -6.04
C PRO A 66 11.97 5.55 -7.18
N LEU A 67 10.66 5.27 -7.14
CA LEU A 67 10.01 4.41 -8.13
C LEU A 67 9.64 5.16 -9.41
N SER A 68 9.65 4.44 -10.53
CA SER A 68 9.11 4.98 -11.78
C SER A 68 7.59 5.15 -11.71
N ALA A 69 7.07 6.10 -12.48
CA ALA A 69 5.64 6.40 -12.54
C ALA A 69 4.80 5.17 -12.91
N ASP A 70 5.31 4.28 -13.76
CA ASP A 70 4.64 3.03 -14.13
C ASP A 70 4.48 2.08 -12.94
N ILE A 71 5.52 1.90 -12.12
CA ILE A 71 5.44 1.06 -10.91
C ILE A 71 4.51 1.69 -9.88
N ILE A 72 4.58 3.01 -9.70
CA ILE A 72 3.70 3.74 -8.80
C ILE A 72 2.24 3.56 -9.21
N LYS A 73 1.95 3.61 -10.52
CA LYS A 73 0.61 3.44 -11.08
C LYS A 73 0.09 2.02 -10.88
N GLU A 74 0.92 0.99 -11.08
CA GLU A 74 0.55 -0.40 -10.78
C GLU A 74 0.19 -0.58 -9.30
N LEU A 75 1.01 -0.04 -8.39
CA LEU A 75 0.77 -0.12 -6.95
C LEU A 75 -0.49 0.65 -6.51
N ASP A 76 -0.75 1.84 -7.08
CA ASP A 76 -1.96 2.60 -6.78
C ASP A 76 -3.21 1.93 -7.35
N GLN A 77 -3.16 1.38 -8.56
CA GLN A 77 -4.28 0.63 -9.12
C GLN A 77 -4.60 -0.58 -8.26
N GLN A 78 -3.58 -1.30 -7.80
CA GLN A 78 -3.77 -2.44 -6.91
C GLN A 78 -4.36 -2.03 -5.56
N ARG A 79 -3.88 -0.94 -4.95
CA ARG A 79 -4.50 -0.38 -3.73
C ARG A 79 -5.96 0.00 -3.97
N LYS A 80 -6.26 0.60 -5.12
CA LYS A 80 -7.63 0.99 -5.50
C LYS A 80 -8.51 -0.26 -5.63
N ASP A 81 -8.05 -1.29 -6.32
CA ASP A 81 -8.75 -2.57 -6.45
C ASP A 81 -8.97 -3.26 -5.09
N LEU A 82 -8.06 -3.08 -4.12
CA LEU A 82 -8.22 -3.62 -2.76
C LEU A 82 -9.24 -2.84 -1.92
N VAL A 83 -9.36 -1.53 -2.13
CA VAL A 83 -10.28 -0.66 -1.37
C VAL A 83 -11.67 -0.64 -1.99
N GLU A 84 -11.76 -0.66 -3.33
CA GLU A 84 -13.00 -0.56 -4.09
C GLU A 84 -13.52 -1.91 -4.62
N GLY A 85 -12.68 -2.95 -4.66
CA GLY A 85 -13.07 -4.31 -5.03
C GLY A 85 -13.88 -4.98 -3.92
N LYS A 86 -15.15 -4.60 -3.84
CA LYS A 86 -16.22 -5.35 -3.18
C LYS A 86 -16.60 -6.60 -3.97
#